data_AF-D2HED9-F1
#
_entry.id   AF-D2HED9-F1
#
_cell.length_a   1.000
_cell.length_b   1.000
_cell.length_c   1.000
_cell.angle_alpha   90.00
_cell.angle_beta   90.00
_cell.angle_gamma   90.00
#
_symmetry.space_group_name_H-M   'P 1'
#
loop_
_entity.id
_entity.type
_entity.pdbx_description
1 polymer ?
#
loop_
_entity_poly.entity_id
_entity_poly.type
_entity_poly.pdbx_seq_one_letter_code
_entity_poly.pdbx_strand_id
1 'polypeptide(L)'
;FGAEFRRFSLDRHKPGKFEDFYKLVVHTHHISNTDVTIGYADVHGDLLPINNDDNFCKAVSSANPLLRVFIQKREEAEHCSFGAGSLSRRRKALALREDGPRRRAHLHIGLPHDFRPVSSIIDVDILPETHRRVRLYRHGCQKPLGFYIRDGTSVRVAPQGLEKVPGIFISRMVPGGLAESTGLLAVDDEVLEVNGIEVAGKTLDQVTDMMIANSHNLIVTVKPANQRNNVVRGSRASGSSGRSSDSAA
;
A
#
# COMPACT_ATOMS: atom_id res chain seq x y z
N PHE A 1 10.03 36.67 8.57
CA PHE A 1 10.55 35.63 7.66
C PHE A 1 11.92 35.21 8.17
N GLY A 2 11.99 34.19 9.02
CA GLY A 2 13.24 33.59 9.45
C GLY A 2 13.24 32.14 8.98
N ALA A 3 14.06 31.80 7.99
CA ALA A 3 14.31 30.42 7.61
C ALA A 3 15.70 30.07 8.14
N GLU A 4 15.80 29.00 8.94
CA GLU A 4 17.07 28.48 9.42
C GLU A 4 17.53 27.36 8.49
N PHE A 5 18.80 27.38 8.07
CA PHE A 5 19.39 26.35 7.22
C PHE A 5 20.53 25.67 7.96
N ARG A 6 20.50 24.34 8.02
CA ARG A 6 21.58 23.51 8.58
C ARG A 6 21.93 22.38 7.62
N ARG A 7 23.19 21.94 7.67
CA ARG A 7 23.69 20.81 6.87
C ARG A 7 24.38 19.84 7.82
N PHE A 8 24.05 18.57 7.69
CA PHE A 8 24.70 17.47 8.39
C PHE A 8 24.78 16.26 7.46
N SER A 9 25.68 15.34 7.76
CA SER A 9 25.93 14.14 6.95
C SER A 9 25.23 12.93 7.55
N LEU A 10 24.72 12.06 6.68
CA LEU A 10 24.14 10.76 7.05
C LEU A 10 24.76 9.67 6.17
N ASP A 11 24.86 8.46 6.71
CA ASP A 11 25.23 7.29 5.92
C ASP A 11 24.06 6.93 4.99
N ARG A 12 24.33 6.89 3.68
CA ARG A 12 23.33 6.58 2.66
C ARG A 12 22.94 5.10 2.63
N HIS A 13 23.85 4.21 3.01
CA HIS A 13 23.65 2.77 2.95
C HIS A 13 23.02 2.21 4.23
N LYS A 14 23.20 2.92 5.35
CA LYS A 14 22.60 2.58 6.66
C LYS A 14 22.11 3.84 7.38
N PRO A 15 21.01 4.45 6.91
CA PRO A 15 20.53 5.72 7.46
C PRO A 15 19.98 5.62 8.90
N GLY A 16 19.70 4.41 9.40
CA GLY A 16 19.13 4.20 10.74
C GLY A 16 17.60 4.26 10.74
N LYS A 17 17.01 4.49 11.92
CA LYS A 17 15.55 4.61 12.10
C LYS A 17 15.10 6.05 11.96
N PHE A 18 13.86 6.23 11.51
CA PHE A 18 13.23 7.54 11.41
C PHE A 18 13.15 8.25 12.78
N GLU A 19 12.89 7.51 13.85
CA GLU A 19 12.80 8.05 15.21
C GLU A 19 14.10 8.74 15.66
N ASP A 20 15.26 8.13 15.34
CA ASP A 20 16.57 8.69 15.70
C ASP A 20 16.86 9.94 14.86
N PHE A 21 16.51 9.90 13.57
CA PHE A 21 16.60 11.06 12.69
C PHE A 21 15.68 12.21 13.14
N TYR A 22 14.45 11.90 13.57
CA TYR A 22 13.51 12.89 14.09
C TYR A 22 14.08 13.59 15.32
N LYS A 23 14.61 12.83 16.29
CA LYS A 23 15.28 13.37 17.48
C LYS A 23 16.49 14.22 17.11
N LEU A 24 17.30 13.76 16.15
CA LEU A 24 18.45 14.52 15.66
C LEU A 24 18.02 15.87 15.08
N VAL A 25 16.96 15.90 14.26
CA VAL A 25 16.43 17.13 13.65
C VAL A 25 15.91 18.10 14.72
N VAL A 26 15.10 17.61 15.65
CA VAL A 26 14.54 18.42 16.75
C VAL A 26 15.66 19.00 17.62
N HIS A 27 16.64 18.17 18.01
CA HIS A 27 17.79 18.59 18.81
C HIS A 27 18.65 19.63 18.08
N THR A 28 18.97 19.35 16.81
CA THR A 28 19.81 20.23 15.98
C THR A 28 19.17 21.60 15.81
N HIS A 29 17.85 21.68 15.61
CA HIS A 29 17.14 22.94 15.44
C HIS A 29 16.65 23.58 16.74
N HIS A 30 17.01 23.04 17.92
CA HIS A 30 16.60 23.54 19.23
C HIS A 30 15.08 23.73 19.34
N ILE A 31 14.30 22.80 18.76
CA ILE A 31 12.84 22.87 18.75
C ILE A 31 12.34 22.25 20.06
N SER A 32 12.00 23.10 21.05
CA SER A 32 11.46 22.65 22.33
C SER A 32 9.95 22.47 22.30
N ASN A 33 9.44 21.30 22.71
CA ASN A 33 8.02 21.02 23.01
C ASN A 33 7.00 21.27 21.88
N THR A 34 7.39 21.18 20.60
CA THR A 34 6.44 21.25 19.47
C THR A 34 6.62 20.05 18.55
N ASP A 35 5.53 19.37 18.23
CA ASP A 35 5.53 18.35 17.19
C ASP A 35 5.83 18.99 15.83
N VAL A 36 6.78 18.42 15.11
CA VAL A 36 7.14 18.89 13.77
C VAL A 36 6.79 17.85 12.72
N THR A 37 6.38 18.30 11.55
CA THR A 37 6.31 17.46 10.36
C THR A 37 7.58 17.64 9.57
N ILE A 38 8.12 16.51 9.10
CA ILE A 38 9.30 16.46 8.27
C ILE A 38 8.85 16.00 6.88
N GLY A 39 9.26 16.72 5.84
CA GLY A 39 9.11 16.25 4.47
C GLY A 39 10.33 16.57 3.62
N TYR A 40 10.43 15.94 2.45
CA TYR A 40 11.51 16.15 1.50
C TYR A 40 10.96 16.43 0.10
N ALA A 41 11.75 17.13 -0.71
CA ALA A 41 11.49 17.23 -2.13
C ALA A 41 12.15 16.04 -2.85
N ASP A 42 11.37 15.27 -3.60
CA ASP A 42 11.89 14.19 -4.43
C ASP A 42 12.57 14.70 -5.70
N VAL A 43 13.03 13.79 -6.56
CA VAL A 43 13.70 14.12 -7.83
C VAL A 43 12.77 14.82 -8.84
N HIS A 44 11.46 14.71 -8.67
CA HIS A 44 10.43 15.36 -9.49
C HIS A 44 10.00 16.72 -8.91
N GLY A 45 10.47 17.07 -7.70
CA GLY A 45 10.15 18.30 -7.00
C GLY A 45 8.88 18.21 -6.16
N ASP A 46 8.36 17.00 -5.95
CA ASP A 46 7.18 16.74 -5.12
C ASP A 46 7.57 16.68 -3.65
N LEU A 47 6.75 17.33 -2.82
CA LEU A 47 6.99 17.45 -1.40
C LEU A 47 6.33 16.30 -0.64
N LEU A 48 7.14 15.30 -0.28
CA LEU A 48 6.71 14.04 0.33
C LEU A 48 7.04 14.00 1.83
N PRO A 49 6.16 13.42 2.68
CA PRO A 49 6.44 13.32 4.11
C PRO A 49 7.51 12.26 4.43
N ILE A 50 8.36 12.56 5.40
CA ILE A 50 9.20 11.58 6.09
C ILE A 50 8.56 11.32 7.44
N ASN A 51 7.83 10.21 7.56
CA ASN A 51 7.02 9.91 8.75
C ASN A 51 7.10 8.43 9.22
N ASN A 52 7.93 7.61 8.57
CA ASN A 52 8.22 6.23 8.96
C ASN A 52 9.61 5.82 8.43
N ASP A 53 10.08 4.63 8.82
CA ASP A 53 11.40 4.11 8.46
C ASP A 53 11.55 3.91 6.93
N ASP A 54 10.50 3.46 6.24
CA ASP A 54 10.53 3.20 4.80
C ASP A 54 10.65 4.50 3.98
N ASN A 55 9.86 5.51 4.33
CA ASN A 55 9.89 6.84 3.73
C ASN A 55 11.23 7.54 3.99
N PHE A 56 11.78 7.36 5.19
CA PHE A 56 13.11 7.87 5.52
C PHE A 56 14.21 7.20 4.69
N CYS A 57 14.21 5.86 4.59
CA CYS A 57 15.15 5.12 3.75
C CYS A 57 15.05 5.54 2.28
N LYS A 58 13.82 5.70 1.77
CA LYS A 58 13.56 6.13 0.39
C LYS A 58 14.04 7.56 0.14
N ALA A 59 13.79 8.49 1.07
CA ALA A 59 14.23 9.86 0.98
C ALA A 59 15.77 9.95 0.90
N VAL A 60 16.48 9.24 1.78
CA VAL A 60 17.96 9.21 1.77
C VAL A 60 18.50 8.52 0.51
N SER A 61 17.88 7.42 0.07
CA SER A 61 18.34 6.67 -1.10
C SER A 61 18.12 7.43 -2.42
N SER A 62 17.04 8.19 -2.54
CA SER A 62 16.70 8.97 -3.74
C SER A 62 17.41 10.32 -3.84
N ALA A 63 18.08 10.77 -2.77
CA ALA A 63 18.77 12.04 -2.74
C ALA A 63 19.87 12.15 -3.81
N ASN A 64 19.84 13.21 -4.62
CA ASN A 64 20.89 13.53 -5.59
C ASN A 64 20.95 15.04 -5.87
N PRO A 65 22.02 15.78 -5.48
CA PRO A 65 23.18 15.37 -4.68
C PRO A 65 22.94 15.45 -3.16
N LEU A 66 21.90 16.18 -2.71
CA LEU A 66 21.59 16.41 -1.29
C LEU A 66 20.10 16.21 -1.05
N LEU A 67 19.74 15.61 0.09
CA LEU A 67 18.36 15.51 0.53
C LEU A 67 17.92 16.88 1.09
N ARG A 68 16.97 17.54 0.44
CA ARG A 68 16.38 18.79 0.96
C ARG A 68 15.19 18.45 1.83
N VAL A 69 15.31 18.74 3.12
CA VAL A 69 14.30 18.47 4.13
C VAL A 69 13.65 19.79 4.57
N PHE A 70 12.34 19.77 4.72
CA PHE A 70 11.50 20.86 5.19
C PHE A 70 10.88 20.45 6.51
N ILE A 71 11.03 21.31 7.51
CA ILE A 71 10.53 21.10 8.86
C ILE A 71 9.44 22.15 9.11
N GLN A 72 8.27 21.70 9.51
CA GLN A 72 7.15 22.59 9.83
C GLN A 72 6.60 22.27 11.21
N LYS A 73 6.37 23.31 12.02
CA LYS A 73 5.70 23.14 13.32
C LYS A 73 4.23 22.78 13.10
N ARG A 74 3.73 21.77 13.81
CA ARG A 74 2.34 21.28 13.67
C ARG A 74 1.29 22.36 13.96
N GLU A 75 1.58 23.31 14.84
CA GLU A 75 0.68 24.42 15.17
C GLU A 75 0.58 25.48 14.06
N GLU A 76 1.57 25.59 13.16
CA GLU A 76 1.58 26.52 12.02
C GLU A 76 1.17 25.82 10.70
N ALA A 77 0.76 24.54 10.75
CA ALA A 77 0.45 23.73 9.58
C ALA A 77 -0.89 24.07 8.90
N GLU A 78 -1.60 25.10 9.38
CA GLU A 78 -2.91 25.53 8.88
C GLU A 78 -2.94 25.93 7.40
N HIS A 79 -1.80 26.07 6.70
CA HIS A 79 -1.78 26.58 5.31
C HIS A 79 -0.89 25.85 4.28
N CYS A 80 -0.05 24.88 4.66
CA CYS A 80 0.82 24.18 3.71
C CYS A 80 0.97 22.70 4.07
N SER A 81 -0.03 21.88 3.79
CA SER A 81 0.09 20.44 4.00
C SER A 81 0.93 19.79 2.89
N PHE A 82 1.97 19.05 3.30
CA PHE A 82 2.77 18.14 2.48
C PHE A 82 1.86 17.14 1.74
N GLY A 83 1.49 17.41 0.48
CA GLY A 83 0.63 16.52 -0.30
C GLY A 83 -0.30 17.20 -1.32
N ALA A 84 -0.42 18.53 -1.30
CA ALA A 84 -1.24 19.28 -2.28
C ALA A 84 -0.45 20.29 -3.13
N GLY A 85 0.87 20.38 -2.98
CA GLY A 85 1.68 21.41 -3.63
C GLY A 85 2.93 20.85 -4.29
N SER A 86 2.92 20.79 -5.63
CA SER A 86 4.14 21.07 -6.39
C SER A 86 4.59 22.50 -6.04
N LEU A 87 5.89 22.80 -6.07
CA LEU A 87 6.48 24.12 -5.80
C LEU A 87 6.03 25.18 -6.84
N SER A 88 4.74 25.49 -6.93
CA SER A 88 4.22 26.58 -7.73
C SER A 88 4.38 27.89 -6.96
N ARG A 89 5.19 28.77 -7.54
CA ARG A 89 5.49 30.15 -7.13
C ARG A 89 4.34 30.83 -6.40
N ARG A 90 4.61 31.24 -5.16
CA ARG A 90 3.78 32.18 -4.38
C ARG A 90 3.39 33.40 -5.24
N ARG A 91 2.10 33.56 -5.53
CA ARG A 91 1.52 34.87 -5.87
C ARG A 91 1.16 35.58 -4.57
N LYS A 92 1.69 36.80 -4.39
CA LYS A 92 1.25 37.74 -3.35
C LYS A 92 -0.15 38.24 -3.69
N ALA A 93 -1.06 38.26 -2.72
CA ALA A 93 -2.29 39.05 -2.79
C ALA A 93 -2.49 39.78 -1.46
N LEU A 94 -2.88 41.05 -1.56
CA LEU A 94 -3.05 42.02 -0.50
C LEU A 94 -4.47 42.00 0.07
N ALA A 95 -4.57 42.15 1.39
CA ALA A 95 -5.56 42.88 2.19
C ALA A 95 -7.08 42.57 2.13
N LEU A 96 -7.63 42.41 3.36
CA LEU A 96 -8.74 43.14 4.01
C LEU A 96 -10.00 42.33 4.42
N ARG A 97 -10.31 42.45 5.72
CA ARG A 97 -11.62 42.45 6.43
C ARG A 97 -11.96 41.27 7.35
N GLU A 98 -12.13 41.64 8.62
CA GLU A 98 -12.88 40.93 9.66
C GLU A 98 -14.36 40.79 9.27
N ASP A 99 -14.89 39.58 9.39
CA ASP A 99 -16.20 39.33 9.99
C ASP A 99 -16.20 37.88 10.50
N GLY A 100 -16.61 37.67 11.76
CA GLY A 100 -16.44 36.38 12.45
C GLY A 100 -17.63 35.46 12.26
N PRO A 101 -17.51 34.29 11.61
CA PRO A 101 -18.47 33.21 11.81
C PRO A 101 -17.98 32.34 12.96
N ARG A 102 -18.92 31.92 13.83
CA ARG A 102 -18.71 30.87 14.83
C ARG A 102 -17.95 29.72 14.18
N ARG A 103 -16.65 29.61 14.47
CA ARG A 103 -15.79 28.57 13.90
C ARG A 103 -16.32 27.23 14.38
N ARG A 104 -17.12 26.56 13.53
CA ARG A 104 -17.30 25.11 13.63
C ARG A 104 -15.90 24.53 13.82
N ALA A 105 -15.70 23.72 14.86
CA ALA A 105 -14.44 23.04 15.08
C ALA A 105 -14.04 22.38 13.77
N HIS A 106 -13.07 22.97 13.08
CA HIS A 106 -12.60 22.48 11.81
C HIS A 106 -11.94 21.15 12.15
N LEU A 107 -12.59 20.04 11.78
CA LEU A 107 -12.01 18.72 11.92
C LEU A 107 -10.76 18.69 11.05
N HIS A 108 -9.60 18.83 11.69
CA HIS A 108 -8.31 18.72 11.04
C HIS A 108 -8.05 17.25 10.70
N ILE A 109 -8.51 16.84 9.53
CA ILE A 109 -8.13 15.55 8.94
C ILE A 109 -6.67 15.72 8.48
N GLY A 110 -5.76 15.05 9.19
CA GLY A 110 -4.34 15.06 8.86
C GLY A 110 -4.05 14.39 7.51
N LEU A 111 -2.84 14.59 7.01
CA LEU A 111 -2.36 13.83 5.86
C LEU A 111 -2.36 12.34 6.19
N PRO A 112 -2.49 11.43 5.21
CA PRO A 112 -2.36 10.02 5.51
C PRO A 112 -0.89 9.70 5.82
N HIS A 113 -0.67 8.93 6.88
CA HIS A 113 0.64 8.53 7.37
C HIS A 113 0.79 7.03 7.22
N ASP A 114 2.03 6.55 7.16
CA ASP A 114 2.36 5.12 7.14
C ASP A 114 1.73 4.32 5.99
N PHE A 115 1.85 4.84 4.76
CA PHE A 115 1.42 4.13 3.56
C PHE A 115 2.23 2.87 3.35
N ARG A 116 1.57 1.72 3.40
CA ARG A 116 2.19 0.42 3.14
C ARG A 116 1.35 -0.40 2.16
N PRO A 117 1.97 -1.03 1.16
CA PRO A 117 1.24 -1.92 0.26
C PRO A 117 0.75 -3.14 1.05
N VAL A 118 -0.52 -3.49 0.96
CA VAL A 118 -1.11 -4.62 1.73
C VAL A 118 -1.22 -5.88 0.87
N SER A 119 -1.71 -5.73 -0.36
CA SER A 119 -1.84 -6.83 -1.30
C SER A 119 -1.88 -6.34 -2.75
N SER A 120 -1.64 -7.26 -3.69
CA SER A 120 -1.87 -7.01 -5.12
C SER A 120 -2.21 -8.30 -5.86
N ILE A 121 -2.93 -8.18 -6.98
CA ILE A 121 -3.07 -9.25 -7.97
C ILE A 121 -1.94 -9.06 -8.98
N ILE A 122 -1.25 -10.15 -9.33
CA ILE A 122 -0.15 -10.14 -10.29
C ILE A 122 -0.37 -11.18 -11.39
N ASP A 123 0.37 -11.05 -12.49
CA ASP A 123 0.42 -12.04 -13.58
C ASP A 123 -0.93 -12.38 -14.23
N VAL A 124 -1.87 -11.44 -14.19
CA VAL A 124 -3.24 -11.58 -14.74
C VAL A 124 -3.24 -11.92 -16.23
N ASP A 125 -2.24 -11.45 -16.98
CA ASP A 125 -2.18 -11.61 -18.43
C ASP A 125 -1.47 -12.89 -18.89
N ILE A 126 -0.72 -13.55 -18.00
CA ILE A 126 0.02 -14.78 -18.30
C ILE A 126 -0.59 -16.01 -17.64
N LEU A 127 -1.47 -15.82 -16.64
CA LEU A 127 -2.19 -16.90 -15.98
C LEU A 127 -3.50 -17.24 -16.71
N PRO A 128 -3.96 -18.50 -16.65
CA PRO A 128 -5.30 -18.84 -17.11
C PRO A 128 -6.36 -18.01 -16.38
N GLU A 129 -7.45 -17.66 -17.05
CA GLU A 129 -8.53 -16.84 -16.47
C GLU A 129 -9.20 -17.46 -15.25
N THR A 130 -9.03 -18.77 -15.06
CA THR A 130 -9.54 -19.52 -13.90
C THR A 130 -8.63 -19.45 -12.68
N HIS A 131 -7.46 -18.80 -12.80
CA HIS A 131 -6.45 -18.69 -11.77
C HIS A 131 -6.29 -17.24 -11.33
N ARG A 132 -5.76 -17.06 -10.11
CA ARG A 132 -5.41 -15.76 -9.57
C ARG A 132 -4.12 -15.90 -8.78
N ARG A 133 -3.15 -15.03 -9.07
CA ARG A 133 -1.95 -14.91 -8.25
C ARG A 133 -2.03 -13.66 -7.40
N VAL A 134 -2.00 -13.88 -6.09
CA VAL A 134 -2.14 -12.86 -5.06
C VAL A 134 -0.83 -12.70 -4.33
N ARG A 135 -0.38 -11.46 -4.17
CA ARG A 135 0.74 -11.09 -3.31
C ARG A 135 0.20 -10.47 -2.04
N LEU A 136 0.64 -10.95 -0.88
CA LEU A 136 0.29 -10.45 0.44
C LEU A 136 1.54 -9.93 1.16
N TYR A 137 1.45 -8.70 1.67
CA TYR A 137 2.50 -8.07 2.46
C TYR A 137 2.09 -8.04 3.92
N ARG A 138 2.80 -8.80 4.75
CA ARG A 138 2.53 -8.85 6.19
C ARG A 138 3.32 -7.77 6.92
N HIS A 139 2.61 -6.75 7.38
CA HIS A 139 3.17 -5.69 8.21
C HIS A 139 3.14 -6.08 9.68
N GLY A 140 4.30 -6.06 10.33
CA GLY A 140 4.48 -6.46 11.73
C GLY A 140 4.78 -7.95 11.92
N CYS A 141 5.58 -8.24 12.94
CA CYS A 141 6.12 -9.59 13.17
C CYS A 141 5.10 -10.59 13.75
N GLN A 142 4.02 -10.14 14.39
CA GLN A 142 3.15 -11.01 15.21
C GLN A 142 1.77 -11.33 14.63
N LYS A 143 1.36 -10.72 13.52
CA LYS A 143 0.03 -10.99 12.94
C LYS A 143 0.11 -12.14 11.94
N PRO A 144 -0.73 -13.18 12.03
CA PRO A 144 -0.78 -14.23 11.02
C PRO A 144 -1.34 -13.69 9.69
N LEU A 145 -1.16 -14.46 8.62
CA LEU A 145 -1.71 -14.13 7.29
C LEU A 145 -3.25 -14.11 7.27
N GLY A 146 -3.91 -14.74 8.26
CA GLY A 146 -5.35 -14.63 8.46
C GLY A 146 -6.20 -15.59 7.64
N PHE A 147 -5.65 -16.73 7.22
CA PHE A 147 -6.41 -17.83 6.63
C PHE A 147 -5.75 -19.17 7.01
N TYR A 148 -6.49 -20.26 6.83
CA TYR A 148 -6.03 -21.62 7.10
C TYR A 148 -6.24 -22.48 5.87
N ILE A 149 -5.41 -23.50 5.74
CA ILE A 149 -5.49 -24.47 4.66
C ILE A 149 -5.90 -25.84 5.20
N ARG A 150 -6.38 -26.70 4.30
CA ARG A 150 -6.72 -28.10 4.56
C ARG A 150 -6.39 -28.94 3.34
N ASP A 151 -6.24 -30.24 3.57
CA ASP A 151 -6.29 -31.21 2.49
C ASP A 151 -7.71 -31.32 1.91
N GLY A 152 -7.78 -31.74 0.66
CA GLY A 152 -9.00 -32.03 -0.06
C GLY A 152 -8.74 -32.80 -1.34
N THR A 153 -9.79 -32.94 -2.13
CA THR A 153 -9.73 -33.62 -3.43
C THR A 153 -10.07 -32.64 -4.53
N SER A 154 -9.14 -32.43 -5.45
CA SER A 154 -9.37 -31.68 -6.68
C SER A 154 -9.75 -32.64 -7.80
N VAL A 155 -10.72 -32.24 -8.61
CA VAL A 155 -11.15 -33.00 -9.80
C VAL A 155 -10.51 -32.34 -11.01
N ARG A 156 -9.70 -33.10 -11.74
CA ARG A 156 -8.98 -32.64 -12.92
C ARG A 156 -9.37 -33.46 -14.14
N VAL A 157 -9.30 -32.82 -15.30
CA VAL A 157 -9.49 -33.50 -16.59
C VAL A 157 -8.13 -34.02 -17.04
N ALA A 158 -7.99 -35.34 -17.07
CA ALA A 158 -6.84 -36.06 -17.60
C ALA A 158 -7.20 -36.67 -18.97
N PRO A 159 -6.20 -37.04 -19.80
CA PRO A 159 -6.46 -37.67 -21.10
C PRO A 159 -7.33 -38.94 -21.01
N GLN A 160 -7.28 -39.65 -19.88
CA GLN A 160 -8.03 -40.88 -19.63
C GLN A 160 -9.43 -40.64 -19.03
N GLY A 161 -9.79 -39.39 -18.71
CA GLY A 161 -11.07 -39.03 -18.11
C GLY A 161 -10.95 -38.08 -16.92
N LEU A 162 -11.94 -38.13 -16.02
CA LEU A 162 -11.95 -37.33 -14.80
C LEU A 162 -11.13 -38.03 -13.70
N GLU A 163 -10.13 -37.35 -13.17
CA GLU A 163 -9.29 -37.87 -12.09
C GLU A 163 -9.47 -37.07 -10.81
N LYS A 164 -9.50 -37.80 -9.69
CA LYS A 164 -9.50 -37.23 -8.33
C LYS A 164 -8.08 -37.22 -7.82
N VAL A 165 -7.51 -36.04 -7.63
CA VAL A 165 -6.14 -35.86 -7.12
C VAL A 165 -6.16 -35.14 -5.77
N PRO A 166 -5.17 -35.39 -4.90
CA PRO A 166 -4.99 -34.59 -3.69
C PRO A 166 -4.79 -33.10 -4.03
N GLY A 167 -5.40 -32.21 -3.26
CA GLY A 167 -5.27 -30.77 -3.42
C GLY A 167 -5.33 -30.05 -2.08
N ILE A 168 -4.80 -28.82 -2.04
CA ILE A 168 -4.78 -27.97 -0.86
C ILE A 168 -5.82 -26.86 -1.05
N PHE A 169 -6.64 -26.63 -0.04
CA PHE A 169 -7.74 -25.67 -0.11
C PHE A 169 -7.72 -24.72 1.09
N ILE A 170 -8.21 -23.50 0.90
CA ILE A 170 -8.46 -22.59 2.02
C ILE A 170 -9.67 -23.11 2.80
N SER A 171 -9.46 -23.44 4.07
CA SER A 171 -10.49 -24.01 4.95
C SER A 171 -11.29 -22.97 5.71
N ARG A 172 -10.64 -21.88 6.12
CA ARG A 172 -11.28 -20.80 6.86
C ARG A 172 -10.51 -19.49 6.75
N MET A 173 -11.23 -18.38 6.89
CA MET A 173 -10.69 -17.03 7.00
C MET A 173 -10.72 -16.58 8.47
N VAL A 174 -9.76 -15.74 8.85
CA VAL A 174 -9.77 -15.07 10.15
C VAL A 174 -10.52 -13.74 10.01
N PRO A 175 -11.59 -13.50 10.79
CA PRO A 175 -12.28 -12.23 10.82
C PRO A 175 -11.34 -11.05 11.11
N GLY A 176 -11.31 -10.04 10.25
CA GLY A 176 -10.40 -8.90 10.31
C GLY A 176 -8.93 -9.25 10.07
N GLY A 177 -8.64 -10.48 9.62
CA GLY A 177 -7.31 -10.93 9.26
C GLY A 177 -6.82 -10.28 7.96
N LEU A 178 -5.51 -10.39 7.69
CA LEU A 178 -4.91 -9.82 6.48
C LEU A 178 -5.60 -10.36 5.22
N ALA A 179 -5.65 -11.68 5.04
CA ALA A 179 -6.22 -12.28 3.84
C ALA A 179 -7.72 -11.94 3.65
N GLU A 180 -8.52 -11.96 4.72
CA GLU A 180 -9.94 -11.59 4.63
C GLU A 180 -10.11 -10.12 4.23
N SER A 181 -9.34 -9.22 4.85
CA SER A 181 -9.40 -7.78 4.59
C SER A 181 -9.06 -7.42 3.14
N THR A 182 -8.28 -8.24 2.45
CA THR A 182 -7.97 -8.02 1.03
C THR A 182 -9.12 -8.39 0.10
N GLY A 183 -10.01 -9.32 0.52
CA GLY A 183 -11.05 -9.88 -0.34
C GLY A 183 -10.53 -10.66 -1.56
N LEU A 184 -9.21 -10.89 -1.65
CA LEU A 184 -8.59 -11.56 -2.80
C LEU A 184 -8.55 -13.08 -2.68
N LEU A 185 -8.73 -13.60 -1.48
CA LEU A 185 -8.78 -15.03 -1.15
C LEU A 185 -10.10 -15.35 -0.45
N ALA A 186 -10.63 -16.53 -0.70
CA ALA A 186 -11.87 -17.02 -0.11
C ALA A 186 -11.74 -18.47 0.36
N VAL A 187 -12.69 -18.87 1.22
CA VAL A 187 -12.86 -20.28 1.59
C VAL A 187 -13.15 -21.09 0.33
N ASP A 188 -12.62 -22.31 0.29
CA ASP A 188 -12.67 -23.28 -0.79
C ASP A 188 -11.84 -22.95 -2.05
N ASP A 189 -11.11 -21.83 -2.07
CA ASP A 189 -10.11 -21.59 -3.09
C ASP A 189 -9.03 -22.70 -3.05
N GLU A 190 -8.72 -23.29 -4.20
CA GLU A 190 -7.67 -24.31 -4.34
C GLU A 190 -6.31 -23.61 -4.47
N VAL A 191 -5.38 -23.90 -3.57
CA VAL A 191 -4.00 -23.42 -3.62
C VAL A 191 -3.23 -24.30 -4.61
N LEU A 192 -2.53 -23.65 -5.54
CA LEU A 192 -1.79 -24.31 -6.62
C LEU A 192 -0.28 -24.08 -6.51
N GLU A 193 0.12 -22.88 -6.11
CA GLU A 193 1.54 -22.53 -5.98
C GLU A 193 1.76 -21.58 -4.79
N VAL A 194 2.92 -21.70 -4.16
CA VAL A 194 3.42 -20.76 -3.14
C VAL A 194 4.82 -20.30 -3.53
N ASN A 195 4.98 -19.00 -3.73
CA ASN A 195 6.23 -18.34 -4.14
C ASN A 195 6.92 -19.00 -5.35
N GLY A 196 6.11 -19.43 -6.34
CA GLY A 196 6.58 -20.07 -7.57
C GLY A 196 6.86 -21.57 -7.44
N ILE A 197 6.55 -22.18 -6.30
CA ILE A 197 6.68 -23.62 -6.09
C ILE A 197 5.28 -24.25 -6.10
N GLU A 198 5.05 -25.18 -7.02
CA GLU A 198 3.80 -25.96 -7.08
C GLU A 198 3.56 -26.75 -5.80
N VAL A 199 2.30 -26.80 -5.35
CA VAL A 199 1.92 -27.57 -4.15
C VAL A 199 1.49 -29.00 -4.45
N ALA A 200 1.33 -29.36 -5.73
CA ALA A 200 0.96 -30.70 -6.15
C ALA A 200 2.01 -31.73 -5.64
N GLY A 201 1.53 -32.80 -5.00
CA GLY A 201 2.39 -33.85 -4.44
C GLY A 201 3.12 -33.48 -3.13
N LYS A 202 2.90 -32.28 -2.58
CA LYS A 202 3.40 -31.90 -1.25
C LYS A 202 2.39 -32.22 -0.16
N THR A 203 2.87 -32.47 1.05
CA THR A 203 2.00 -32.63 2.22
C THR A 203 1.47 -31.28 2.72
N LEU A 204 0.36 -31.30 3.44
CA LEU A 204 -0.20 -30.09 4.07
C LEU A 204 0.82 -29.36 4.94
N ASP A 205 1.61 -30.09 5.71
CA ASP A 205 2.65 -29.54 6.58
C ASP A 205 3.74 -28.84 5.77
N GLN A 206 4.21 -29.45 4.68
CA GLN A 206 5.21 -28.83 3.80
C GLN A 206 4.70 -27.53 3.19
N VAL A 207 3.44 -27.50 2.75
CA VAL A 207 2.83 -26.29 2.18
C VAL A 207 2.65 -25.21 3.27
N THR A 208 2.29 -25.61 4.48
CA THR A 208 2.21 -24.72 5.64
C THR A 208 3.57 -24.09 5.94
N ASP A 209 4.63 -24.89 5.99
CA ASP A 209 6.00 -24.43 6.21
C ASP A 209 6.46 -23.46 5.11
N MET A 210 6.14 -23.76 3.85
CA MET A 210 6.43 -22.86 2.72
C MET A 210 5.74 -21.50 2.88
N MET A 211 4.46 -21.48 3.30
CA MET A 211 3.72 -20.23 3.55
C MET A 211 4.29 -19.46 4.74
N ILE A 212 4.69 -20.16 5.82
CA ILE A 212 5.27 -19.54 7.01
C ILE A 212 6.64 -18.92 6.68
N ALA A 213 7.50 -19.64 5.97
CA ALA A 213 8.82 -19.18 5.55
C ALA A 213 8.75 -17.92 4.69
N ASN A 214 7.70 -17.79 3.87
CA ASN A 214 7.47 -16.64 2.99
C ASN A 214 6.45 -15.63 3.53
N SER A 215 6.06 -15.74 4.80
CA SER A 215 4.90 -15.01 5.35
C SER A 215 5.03 -13.48 5.35
N HIS A 216 6.24 -12.92 5.24
CA HIS A 216 6.45 -11.47 5.09
C HIS A 216 6.06 -10.94 3.71
N ASN A 217 6.24 -11.76 2.67
CA ASN A 217 6.00 -11.43 1.27
C ASN A 217 5.53 -12.70 0.55
N LEU A 218 4.29 -13.09 0.83
CA LEU A 218 3.71 -14.32 0.31
C LEU A 218 3.15 -14.06 -1.09
N ILE A 219 3.47 -14.92 -2.05
CA ILE A 219 2.85 -14.97 -3.36
C ILE A 219 2.14 -16.31 -3.47
N VAL A 220 0.82 -16.30 -3.60
CA VAL A 220 0.02 -17.53 -3.71
C VAL A 220 -0.75 -17.52 -5.02
N THR A 221 -0.63 -18.59 -5.79
CA THR A 221 -1.49 -18.83 -6.96
C THR A 221 -2.63 -19.74 -6.51
N VAL A 222 -3.87 -19.28 -6.71
CA VAL A 222 -5.08 -20.02 -6.37
C VAL A 222 -5.98 -20.18 -7.59
N LYS A 223 -6.83 -21.20 -7.56
CA LYS A 223 -8.02 -21.34 -8.41
C LYS A 223 -9.25 -21.00 -7.57
N PRO A 224 -9.88 -19.84 -7.81
CA PRO A 224 -11.01 -19.39 -6.99
C PRO A 224 -12.20 -20.35 -7.05
N ALA A 225 -12.81 -20.65 -5.90
CA ALA A 225 -14.03 -21.47 -5.83
C ALA A 225 -15.21 -20.77 -6.51
N ASN A 226 -15.34 -19.47 -6.27
CA ASN A 226 -16.36 -18.60 -6.84
C ASN A 226 -15.73 -17.62 -7.83
N GLN A 227 -15.80 -17.94 -9.12
CA GLN A 227 -15.27 -17.08 -10.19
C GLN A 227 -15.97 -15.71 -10.29
N ARG A 228 -17.08 -15.48 -9.56
CA ARG A 228 -17.71 -14.15 -9.42
C ARG A 228 -16.76 -13.11 -8.82
N ASN A 229 -15.82 -13.53 -7.97
CA ASN A 229 -14.85 -12.63 -7.38
C ASN A 229 -13.65 -12.38 -8.30
N ASN A 230 -13.51 -13.08 -9.43
CA ASN A 230 -12.48 -12.72 -10.40
C ASN A 230 -12.82 -11.34 -10.94
N VAL A 231 -11.83 -10.44 -10.87
CA VAL A 231 -11.94 -9.08 -11.41
C VAL A 231 -12.39 -9.24 -12.85
N VAL A 232 -13.69 -9.00 -13.08
CA VAL A 232 -14.30 -9.11 -14.40
C VAL A 232 -13.55 -8.11 -15.25
N ARG A 233 -12.77 -8.61 -16.22
CA ARG A 233 -12.26 -7.78 -17.30
C ARG A 233 -13.47 -7.05 -17.85
N GLY A 234 -13.46 -5.72 -17.76
CA GLY A 234 -14.44 -4.85 -18.36
C GLY A 234 -14.37 -4.97 -19.88
N SER A 235 -14.80 -6.11 -20.41
CA SER A 235 -15.05 -6.33 -21.82
C SER A 235 -16.36 -5.62 -22.13
N ARG A 236 -16.28 -4.29 -22.29
CA ARG A 236 -17.11 -3.43 -23.15
C ARG A 236 -16.93 -1.97 -22.73
N ALA A 237 -15.94 -1.34 -23.35
CA ALA A 237 -16.15 -0.01 -23.91
C ALA A 237 -17.24 -0.12 -24.99
N SER A 238 -18.50 -0.31 -24.58
CA SER A 238 -19.64 -0.03 -25.46
C SER A 238 -19.92 1.45 -25.32
N GLY A 239 -19.43 2.24 -26.28
CA GLY A 239 -19.78 3.63 -26.42
C GLY A 239 -21.30 3.78 -26.47
N SER A 240 -21.87 4.28 -25.37
CA SER A 240 -23.22 4.83 -25.35
C SER A 240 -23.16 6.14 -26.13
N SER A 241 -23.41 6.06 -27.44
CA SER A 241 -23.74 7.21 -28.27
C SER A 241 -25.04 7.81 -27.75
N GLY A 242 -24.92 8.91 -27.00
CA GLY A 242 -26.04 9.78 -26.68
C GLY A 242 -26.55 10.42 -27.97
N ARG A 243 -27.57 9.82 -28.58
CA ARG A 243 -28.36 10.49 -29.62
C ARG A 243 -29.33 11.42 -28.92
N SER A 244 -28.98 12.70 -28.90
CA SER A 244 -29.90 13.81 -28.63
C SER A 244 -30.91 13.90 -29.77
N SER A 245 -32.15 13.55 -29.50
CA SER A 245 -33.29 13.89 -30.34
C SER A 245 -33.73 15.31 -30.01
N ASP A 246 -33.28 16.28 -30.81
CA ASP A 246 -33.95 17.56 -30.95
C ASP A 246 -35.18 17.36 -31.85
N SER A 247 -36.37 17.56 -31.27
CA SER A 247 -37.60 17.75 -32.03
C SER A 247 -38.00 19.21 -31.92
N ALA A 248 -37.71 19.97 -32.97
CA ALA A 248 -38.33 21.25 -33.27
C ALA A 248 -38.98 21.14 -34.65
N ALA A 249 -40.32 21.08 -34.65
CA ALA A 249 -41.25 21.56 -35.69
C ALA A 249 -42.68 21.28 -35.22
#